data_AF-A0A1D6E2U2-F1
#
_entry.id   AF-A0A1D6E2U2-F1
#
_cell.length_a   1.000
_cell.length_b   1.000
_cell.length_c   1.000
_cell.angle_alpha   90.00
_cell.angle_beta   90.00
_cell.angle_gamma   90.00
#
_symmetry.space_group_name_H-M   'P 1'
#
loop_
_entity.id
_entity.type
_entity.pdbx_description
1 polymer ?
#
loop_
_entity_poly.entity_id
_entity_poly.type
_entity_poly.pdbx_seq_one_letter_code
_entity_poly.pdbx_strand_id
1 'polypeptide(L)'
;MFFRCFLSDESKQVATIIKSMLQLALELRSCFQSGDTCDLSVNQLSNLQYLINFSQVDVIRTKFEDNIKDLYILHSKSSKYTELGLSRFWGYLNYNEYHSTKVSKDMDNFYF
;
A
#
# COMPACT_ATOMS: atom_id res chain seq x y z
N MET A 1 23.61 -5.33 -10.75
CA MET A 1 23.18 -5.43 -9.33
C MET A 1 22.12 -4.38 -8.96
N PHE A 2 22.20 -3.14 -9.47
CA PHE A 2 21.31 -2.02 -9.12
C PHE A 2 19.84 -2.11 -9.59
N PHE A 3 19.52 -2.88 -10.63
CA PHE A 3 18.15 -3.02 -11.15
C PHE A 3 17.15 -3.67 -10.18
N ARG A 4 17.61 -4.40 -9.15
CA ARG A 4 16.71 -5.07 -8.19
C ARG A 4 16.19 -4.14 -7.09
N CYS A 5 16.87 -3.01 -6.85
CA CYS A 5 16.57 -2.11 -5.74
C CYS A 5 16.02 -0.75 -6.21
N PHE A 6 15.71 -0.61 -7.50
CA PHE A 6 15.26 0.64 -8.11
C PHE A 6 16.22 1.83 -7.86
N LEU A 7 17.53 1.56 -7.82
CA LEU A 7 18.55 2.58 -7.56
C LEU A 7 19.20 3.12 -8.85
N SER A 8 18.80 2.63 -10.02
CA SER A 8 19.32 3.11 -11.30
C SER A 8 18.53 4.32 -11.79
N ASP A 9 19.14 5.14 -12.65
CA ASP A 9 18.50 6.33 -13.21
C ASP A 9 17.22 5.99 -14.00
N GLU A 10 17.19 4.82 -14.66
CA GLU A 10 16.03 4.32 -15.39
C GLU A 10 14.84 4.03 -14.44
N SER A 11 15.14 3.57 -13.23
CA SER A 11 14.16 3.19 -12.21
C SER A 11 13.80 4.32 -11.23
N LYS A 12 14.32 5.53 -11.44
CA LYS A 12 14.19 6.67 -10.52
C LYS A 12 12.73 7.08 -10.24
N GLN A 13 11.85 6.92 -11.24
CA GLN A 13 10.42 7.22 -11.07
C GLN A 13 9.77 6.23 -10.10
N VAL A 14 10.07 4.93 -10.23
CA VAL A 14 9.60 3.88 -9.31
C VAL A 14 10.10 4.15 -7.89
N ALA A 15 11.40 4.48 -7.74
CA ALA A 15 11.98 4.80 -6.43
C ALA A 15 11.32 6.01 -5.76
N THR A 16 10.96 7.03 -6.55
CA THR A 16 10.28 8.23 -6.06
C THR A 16 8.89 7.89 -5.52
N ILE A 17 8.14 7.04 -6.23
CA ILE A 17 6.82 6.57 -5.79
C ILE A 17 6.94 5.74 -4.50
N ILE A 18 7.88 4.79 -4.43
CA ILE A 18 8.12 3.98 -3.23
C ILE A 18 8.47 4.89 -2.03
N LYS A 19 9.34 5.89 -2.24
CA LYS A 19 9.68 6.86 -1.20
C LYS A 19 8.46 7.63 -0.72
N SER A 20 7.59 8.07 -1.64
CA SER A 20 6.32 8.73 -1.33
C SER A 20 5.42 7.84 -0.47
N MET A 21 5.24 6.58 -0.85
CA MET A 21 4.46 5.60 -0.06
C MET A 21 5.02 5.39 1.35
N LEU A 22 6.34 5.26 1.49
CA LEU A 22 6.99 5.10 2.79
C LEU A 22 6.84 6.37 3.66
N GLN A 23 6.93 7.54 3.05
CA GLN A 23 6.73 8.81 3.75
C GLN A 23 5.29 8.95 4.24
N LEU A 24 4.30 8.59 3.42
CA LEU A 24 2.90 8.55 3.81
C LEU A 24 2.64 7.56 4.97
N ALA A 25 3.33 6.41 4.98
CA ALA A 25 3.24 5.46 6.10
C ALA A 25 3.79 6.06 7.41
N LEU A 26 4.85 6.87 7.34
CA LEU A 26 5.36 7.62 8.49
C LEU A 26 4.38 8.71 8.94
N GLU A 27 3.81 9.46 8.00
CA GLU A 27 2.80 10.49 8.28
C GLU A 27 1.52 9.89 8.85
N LEU A 28 1.16 8.67 8.48
CA LEU A 28 -0.01 7.99 9.03
C LEU A 28 0.10 7.83 10.55
N ARG A 29 1.31 7.62 11.07
CA ARG A 29 1.54 7.53 12.51
C ARG A 29 1.14 8.82 13.24
N SER A 30 1.35 10.00 12.66
CA SER A 30 0.98 11.26 13.30
C SER A 30 -0.53 11.52 13.31
N CYS A 31 -1.31 10.76 12.54
CA CYS A 31 -2.77 10.82 12.59
C CYS A 31 -3.34 10.25 13.89
N PHE A 32 -2.56 9.45 14.62
CA PHE A 32 -2.95 8.89 15.91
C PHE A 32 -2.38 9.74 17.04
N GLN A 33 -3.24 10.18 17.95
CA GLN A 33 -2.79 10.84 19.17
C GLN A 33 -1.95 9.86 20.02
N SER A 34 -0.77 10.32 20.44
CA SER A 34 0.17 9.54 21.26
C SER A 34 -0.32 9.44 22.71
N GLY A 35 -1.34 8.63 22.96
CA GLY A 35 -1.68 8.13 24.29
C GLY A 35 -1.36 6.64 24.36
N ASP A 36 -0.83 6.16 25.49
CA ASP A 36 -0.67 4.74 25.79
C ASP A 36 -2.04 4.03 25.67
N THR A 37 -2.35 3.49 24.49
CA THR A 37 -3.61 2.80 24.19
C THR A 37 -3.56 1.33 24.58
N CYS A 38 -2.92 1.00 25.72
CA CYS A 38 -2.83 -0.37 26.19
C CYS A 38 -4.08 -0.88 26.92
N ASP A 39 -5.06 -0.02 27.25
CA ASP A 39 -6.29 -0.44 27.95
C ASP A 39 -7.53 0.25 27.38
N LEU A 40 -7.92 -0.13 26.15
CA LEU A 40 -9.14 0.42 25.54
C LEU A 40 -10.38 -0.43 25.86
N SER A 41 -11.29 0.10 26.67
CA SER A 41 -12.61 -0.48 26.99
C SER A 41 -13.66 -0.08 25.95
N VAL A 42 -14.76 -0.85 25.84
CA VAL A 42 -15.84 -0.69 24.84
C VAL A 42 -16.43 0.74 24.78
N ASN A 43 -16.32 1.50 25.88
CA ASN A 43 -16.80 2.89 25.97
C ASN A 43 -15.94 3.91 25.20
N GLN A 44 -14.78 3.53 24.65
CA GLN A 44 -13.88 4.44 23.92
C GLN A 44 -14.03 4.38 22.40
N LEU A 45 -14.92 3.54 21.86
CA LEU A 45 -15.25 3.54 20.43
C LEU A 45 -15.86 4.90 19.99
N SER A 46 -16.62 5.54 20.88
CA SER A 46 -17.10 6.92 20.73
C SER A 46 -15.98 7.97 20.77
N ASN A 47 -14.85 7.66 21.39
CA ASN A 47 -13.68 8.54 21.50
C ASN A 47 -12.67 8.35 20.36
N LEU A 48 -12.87 7.40 19.44
CA LEU A 48 -11.99 7.20 18.27
C LEU A 48 -11.84 8.46 17.42
N GLN A 49 -12.92 9.26 17.31
CA GLN A 49 -12.94 10.53 16.60
C GLN A 49 -11.98 11.56 17.21
N TYR A 50 -11.71 11.43 18.52
CA TYR A 50 -10.77 12.28 19.24
C TYR A 50 -9.34 11.76 19.12
N LEU A 51 -9.16 10.43 19.12
CA LEU A 51 -7.86 9.78 19.06
C LEU A 51 -7.25 9.73 17.65
N ILE A 52 -8.08 9.80 16.61
CA ILE A 52 -7.67 9.66 15.21
C ILE A 52 -8.10 10.91 14.44
N ASN A 53 -7.15 11.56 13.79
CA ASN A 53 -7.44 12.61 12.82
C ASN A 53 -7.90 12.00 11.49
N PHE A 54 -9.20 11.71 11.39
CA PHE A 54 -9.79 11.11 10.18
C PHE A 54 -9.60 11.95 8.91
N SER A 55 -9.58 13.29 9.03
CA SER A 55 -9.33 14.16 7.88
C SER A 55 -7.92 13.96 7.31
N GLN A 56 -6.90 13.85 8.18
CA GLN A 56 -5.54 13.56 7.74
C GLN A 56 -5.41 12.13 7.21
N VAL A 57 -6.07 11.15 7.85
CA VAL A 57 -6.11 9.77 7.34
C VAL A 57 -6.68 9.71 5.93
N ASP A 58 -7.75 10.45 5.65
CA ASP A 58 -8.39 10.49 4.32
C ASP A 58 -7.46 11.10 3.25
N VAL A 59 -6.76 12.18 3.59
CA VAL A 59 -5.76 12.80 2.71
C VAL A 59 -4.60 11.83 2.43
N ILE A 60 -4.10 11.15 3.46
CA ILE A 60 -3.02 10.16 3.33
C ILE A 60 -3.48 8.98 2.46
N ARG A 61 -4.68 8.47 2.69
CA ARG A 61 -5.29 7.40 1.89
C ARG A 61 -5.33 7.79 0.41
N THR A 62 -5.87 8.96 0.10
CA THR A 62 -6.00 9.43 -1.29
C THR A 62 -4.63 9.51 -1.98
N LYS A 63 -3.64 10.12 -1.32
CA LYS A 63 -2.27 10.19 -1.85
C LYS A 63 -1.63 8.82 -2.02
N PHE A 64 -1.89 7.89 -1.10
CA PHE A 64 -1.37 6.52 -1.19
C PHE A 64 -2.00 5.78 -2.38
N GLU A 65 -3.31 5.92 -2.59
CA GLU A 65 -4.01 5.34 -3.73
C GLU A 65 -3.48 5.89 -5.06
N ASP A 66 -3.20 7.19 -5.14
CA ASP A 66 -2.63 7.80 -6.35
C ASP A 66 -1.22 7.28 -6.63
N ASN A 67 -0.36 7.12 -5.61
CA ASN A 67 0.93 6.46 -5.77
C ASN A 67 0.81 5.02 -6.31
N ILE A 68 -0.21 4.25 -5.85
CA ILE A 68 -0.46 2.89 -6.35
C ILE A 68 -0.88 2.92 -7.84
N LYS A 69 -1.75 3.86 -8.23
CA LYS A 69 -2.16 4.04 -9.64
C LYS A 69 -0.98 4.40 -10.53
N ASP A 70 -0.14 5.33 -10.10
CA ASP A 70 1.06 5.74 -10.84
C ASP A 70 2.04 4.57 -11.02
N LEU A 71 2.24 3.79 -9.95
CA LEU A 71 3.07 2.58 -10.01
C LEU A 71 2.52 1.54 -11.00
N TYR A 72 1.19 1.36 -11.03
CA TYR A 72 0.53 0.47 -11.99
C TYR A 72 0.71 0.93 -13.44
N ILE A 73 0.62 2.23 -13.69
CA ILE A 73 0.86 2.81 -15.02
C ILE A 73 2.31 2.53 -15.47
N LEU A 74 3.29 2.69 -14.58
CA LEU A 74 4.69 2.36 -14.89
C LEU A 74 4.86 0.85 -15.16
N HIS A 75 4.26 0.01 -14.32
CA HIS A 75 4.29 -1.44 -14.49
C HIS A 75 3.72 -1.87 -15.85
N SER A 76 2.53 -1.36 -16.22
CA SER A 76 1.86 -1.68 -17.49
C SER A 76 2.60 -1.19 -18.74
N LYS A 77 3.37 -0.11 -18.62
CA LYS A 77 4.23 0.41 -19.70
C LYS A 77 5.57 -0.30 -19.79
N SER A 78 6.00 -1.01 -18.74
CA SER A 78 7.28 -1.73 -18.77
C SER A 78 7.21 -2.92 -19.73
N SER A 79 8.20 -3.04 -20.62
CA SER A 79 8.34 -4.25 -21.42
C SER A 79 8.68 -5.43 -20.49
N LYS A 80 8.02 -6.59 -20.70
CA LYS A 80 8.19 -7.82 -19.89
C LYS A 80 9.66 -8.25 -19.69
N TYR A 81 10.58 -7.77 -20.52
CA TYR A 81 11.98 -8.18 -20.55
C TYR A 81 12.97 -7.16 -19.95
N THR A 82 12.58 -5.89 -19.74
CA THR A 82 13.53 -4.83 -19.36
C THR A 82 13.54 -4.51 -17.86
N GLU A 83 12.45 -4.77 -17.13
CA GLU A 83 12.37 -4.48 -15.69
C GLU A 83 11.77 -5.64 -14.88
N LEU A 84 12.46 -6.79 -14.87
CA LEU A 84 12.14 -7.94 -14.01
C LEU A 84 11.98 -7.58 -12.52
N GLY A 85 12.52 -6.43 -12.08
CA GLY A 85 12.32 -5.88 -10.74
C GLY A 85 10.90 -5.35 -10.51
N LEU A 86 10.39 -4.52 -11.42
CA LEU A 86 9.08 -3.85 -11.26
C LEU A 86 7.92 -4.83 -11.35
N SER A 87 7.96 -5.76 -12.30
CA SER A 87 6.92 -6.80 -12.42
C SER A 87 6.84 -7.70 -11.18
N ARG A 88 7.99 -8.11 -10.62
CA ARG A 88 8.01 -8.88 -9.35
C ARG A 88 7.53 -8.04 -8.17
N PHE A 89 7.96 -6.79 -8.07
CA PHE A 89 7.53 -5.89 -7.01
C PHE A 89 6.03 -5.66 -7.04
N TRP A 90 5.46 -5.42 -8.23
CA TRP A 90 4.02 -5.32 -8.43
C TRP A 90 3.30 -6.59 -7.97
N GLY A 91 3.83 -7.78 -8.28
CA GLY A 91 3.27 -9.05 -7.82
C GLY A 91 3.19 -9.18 -6.29
N TYR A 92 4.08 -8.55 -5.53
CA TYR A 92 3.99 -8.51 -4.06
C TYR A 92 2.98 -7.48 -3.54
N LEU A 93 2.80 -6.35 -4.24
CA LEU A 93 1.84 -5.31 -3.87
C LEU A 93 0.41 -5.68 -4.25
N ASN A 94 0.23 -6.43 -5.34
CA ASN A 94 -1.08 -6.90 -5.80
C ASN A 94 -1.58 -8.10 -4.97
N TYR A 95 -1.64 -7.92 -3.66
CA TYR A 95 -2.15 -8.91 -2.73
C TYR A 95 -3.65 -9.17 -2.92
N ASN A 96 -4.37 -8.21 -3.51
CA ASN A 96 -5.80 -8.34 -3.83
C ASN A 96 -6.07 -9.29 -5.02
N GLU A 97 -5.19 -9.39 -6.02
CA GLU A 97 -5.32 -10.45 -7.03
C GLU A 97 -5.03 -11.83 -6.42
N TYR A 98 -4.03 -11.95 -5.53
CA TYR A 98 -3.76 -13.19 -4.80
C TYR A 98 -4.97 -13.64 -3.93
N HIS A 99 -5.62 -12.71 -3.21
CA HIS A 99 -6.83 -13.02 -2.42
C HIS A 99 -8.08 -13.22 -3.28
N SER A 100 -8.37 -12.37 -4.29
CA SER A 100 -9.52 -12.57 -5.18
C SER A 100 -9.46 -13.92 -5.90
N THR A 101 -8.26 -14.33 -6.35
CA THR A 101 -8.10 -15.62 -7.04
C THR A 101 -8.19 -16.80 -6.06
N LYS A 102 -7.73 -16.64 -4.82
CA LYS A 102 -7.74 -17.71 -3.80
C LYS A 102 -9.10 -17.88 -3.13
N VAL A 103 -9.76 -16.77 -2.77
CA VAL A 103 -11.13 -16.74 -2.22
C VAL A 103 -12.16 -17.25 -3.24
N SER A 104 -12.01 -16.91 -4.53
CA SER A 104 -12.89 -17.46 -5.58
C SER A 104 -12.70 -18.97 -5.76
N LYS A 105 -11.45 -19.47 -5.69
CA LYS A 105 -11.12 -20.88 -5.86
C LYS A 105 -11.52 -21.75 -4.67
N ASP A 106 -11.54 -21.16 -3.46
CA ASP A 106 -12.06 -21.83 -2.26
C ASP A 106 -13.60 -21.87 -2.27
N MET A 107 -14.29 -20.81 -2.74
CA MET A 107 -15.76 -20.80 -2.94
C MET A 107 -16.24 -21.86 -3.94
N ASP A 108 -15.50 -22.09 -5.03
CA ASP A 108 -15.83 -23.12 -6.02
C ASP A 108 -15.70 -24.56 -5.47
N ASN A 109 -15.01 -24.77 -4.34
CA ASN A 109 -14.89 -26.06 -3.65
C ASN A 109 -15.97 -26.29 -2.57
N PHE A 110 -16.87 -25.32 -2.34
CA PHE A 110 -17.98 -25.45 -1.39
C PHE A 110 -19.35 -25.66 -2.07
N TYR A 111 -19.39 -25.74 -3.40
CA TYR A 111 -20.57 -26.17 -4.13
C TYR A 111 -20.48 -27.69 -4.40
N PHE A 112 -20.99 -28.48 -3.45
CA PHE A 112 -21.42 -29.87 -3.66
C PHE A 112 -22.92 -29.89 -3.98
#